data_AF-A0A8S3QYS8-F1
#
_entry.id   AF-A0A8S3QYS8-F1
#
_cell.length_a   1.000
_cell.length_b   1.000
_cell.length_c   1.000
_cell.angle_alpha   90.00
_cell.angle_beta   90.00
_cell.angle_gamma   90.00
#
_symmetry.space_group_name_H-M   'P 1'
#
loop_
_entity.id
_entity.type
_entity.pdbx_description
1 polymer ?
#
loop_
_entity_poly.entity_id
_entity_poly.type
_entity_poly.pdbx_seq_one_letter_code
_entity_poly.pdbx_strand_id
1 'polypeptide(L)'
;MVLNPFDTFQFSHTHDLTGTMVTSSAPLFVISGSNCINTLYLPNQGYGDGNPFMEMILPTDQLDSLYVIPDIAKYQWSTVRVLSVNATSITFRNASSVIKKSLRPREHIDFQHQKISYIQASDNIIVTVYPQYVLTGYLDSFMMTIHGVNQFLAECHFAVPSMSFDSYISIAVRSSDIGGFILDDHPLRLKIFSA
;
A
#
# COMPACT_ATOMS: atom_id res chain seq x y z
N MET A 1 4.64 -19.28 22.13
CA MET A 1 3.29 -19.81 21.85
C MET A 1 3.43 -20.89 20.81
N VAL A 2 2.68 -21.98 20.91
CA VAL A 2 2.63 -23.04 19.88
C VAL A 2 1.27 -22.93 19.20
N LEU A 3 1.27 -22.88 17.87
CA LEU A 3 0.06 -22.92 17.04
C LEU A 3 0.09 -24.21 16.23
N ASN A 4 -1.03 -24.92 16.19
CA ASN A 4 -1.23 -26.04 15.29
C ASN A 4 -1.72 -25.53 13.92
N PRO A 5 -1.70 -26.38 12.87
CA PRO A 5 -2.30 -26.01 11.60
C PRO A 5 -3.73 -25.49 11.77
N PHE A 6 -4.02 -24.34 11.14
CA PHE A 6 -5.30 -23.62 11.18
C PHE A 6 -5.64 -22.93 12.50
N ASP A 7 -4.78 -23.00 13.52
CA ASP A 7 -4.94 -22.15 14.71
C ASP A 7 -4.68 -20.69 14.34
N THR A 8 -5.49 -19.80 14.92
CA THR A 8 -5.33 -18.36 14.77
C THR A 8 -5.04 -17.71 16.12
N PHE A 9 -4.23 -16.66 16.10
CA PHE A 9 -3.94 -15.85 17.25
C PHE A 9 -3.98 -14.38 16.85
N GLN A 10 -4.69 -13.59 17.66
CA GLN A 10 -4.76 -12.14 17.47
C GLN A 10 -4.06 -11.45 18.64
N PHE A 11 -3.11 -10.58 18.30
CA PHE A 11 -2.51 -9.64 19.23
C PHE A 11 -3.00 -8.23 18.90
N SER A 12 -3.53 -7.51 19.89
CA SER A 12 -3.99 -6.14 19.74
C SER A 12 -3.48 -5.27 20.88
N HIS A 13 -3.21 -4.00 20.59
CA HIS A 13 -2.79 -3.00 21.56
C HIS A 13 -3.32 -1.62 21.16
N THR A 14 -3.46 -0.72 22.12
CA THR A 14 -3.80 0.71 21.90
C THR A 14 -2.60 1.58 21.48
N HIS A 15 -1.40 1.01 21.39
CA HIS A 15 -0.17 1.70 21.00
C HIS A 15 0.20 1.29 19.58
N ASP A 16 1.04 2.09 18.93
CA ASP A 16 1.56 1.78 17.61
C ASP A 16 2.41 0.49 17.67
N LEU A 17 1.98 -0.51 16.89
CA LEU A 17 2.67 -1.80 16.75
C LEU A 17 3.53 -1.86 15.47
N THR A 18 3.68 -0.75 14.74
CA THR A 18 4.53 -0.67 13.55
C THR A 18 5.97 -1.10 13.88
N GLY A 19 6.54 -1.98 13.06
CA GLY A 19 7.89 -2.52 13.27
C GLY A 19 7.95 -3.73 14.22
N THR A 20 6.81 -4.25 14.68
CA THR A 20 6.75 -5.54 15.38
C THR A 20 7.25 -6.66 14.48
N MET A 21 8.16 -7.48 15.01
CA MET A 21 8.75 -8.61 14.28
C MET A 21 8.05 -9.90 14.68
N VAL A 22 7.44 -10.57 13.70
CA VAL A 22 6.87 -11.92 13.87
C VAL A 22 7.89 -12.93 13.37
N THR A 23 8.24 -13.90 14.22
CA THR A 23 9.15 -15.00 13.87
C THR A 23 8.46 -16.33 14.11
N SER A 24 8.75 -17.30 13.26
CA SER A 24 8.16 -18.64 13.33
C SER A 24 9.11 -19.68 12.79
N SER A 25 9.03 -20.90 13.32
CA SER A 25 9.73 -22.08 12.81
C SER A 25 9.04 -22.74 11.62
N ALA A 26 7.85 -22.27 11.26
CA ALA A 26 7.05 -22.77 10.13
C ALA A 26 6.37 -21.61 9.39
N PRO A 27 5.95 -21.80 8.13
CA PRO A 27 5.23 -20.76 7.38
C PRO A 27 3.99 -20.26 8.16
N LEU A 28 3.83 -18.94 8.21
CA LEU A 28 2.67 -18.28 8.82
C LEU A 28 2.06 -17.30 7.84
N PHE A 29 0.74 -17.15 7.97
CA PHE A 29 -0.02 -16.10 7.33
C PHE A 29 -0.23 -14.96 8.33
N VAL A 30 0.20 -13.74 7.98
CA VAL A 30 0.13 -12.58 8.87
C VAL A 30 -0.77 -11.52 8.26
N ILE A 31 -1.77 -11.09 9.04
CA ILE A 31 -2.61 -9.94 8.70
C ILE A 31 -2.31 -8.82 9.69
N SER A 32 -2.11 -7.61 9.18
CA SER A 32 -1.95 -6.40 9.99
C SER A 32 -3.08 -5.42 9.70
N GLY A 33 -3.51 -4.64 10.69
CA GLY A 33 -4.61 -3.71 10.53
C GLY A 33 -4.81 -2.79 11.72
N SER A 34 -5.81 -1.91 11.60
CA SER A 34 -6.29 -1.06 12.69
C SER A 34 -7.80 -1.22 12.84
N ASN A 35 -8.27 -1.25 14.08
CA ASN A 35 -9.69 -1.41 14.40
C ASN A 35 -10.51 -0.13 14.16
N CYS A 36 -9.86 1.02 13.97
CA CYS A 36 -10.55 2.29 13.80
C CYS A 36 -9.67 3.27 13.04
N ILE A 37 -10.27 3.96 12.07
CA ILE A 37 -9.86 5.31 11.72
C ILE A 37 -10.88 6.20 12.40
N ASN A 38 -10.43 7.09 13.29
CA ASN A 38 -11.26 8.21 13.71
C ASN A 38 -11.52 9.05 12.44
N THR A 39 -12.52 8.64 11.67
CA THR A 39 -12.94 9.33 10.47
C THR A 39 -13.58 10.61 10.97
N LEU A 40 -12.81 11.70 10.78
CA LEU A 40 -13.25 13.08 10.62
C LEU A 40 -14.42 13.49 11.54
N TYR A 41 -14.17 14.43 12.47
CA TYR A 41 -15.27 15.14 13.12
C TYR A 41 -16.18 15.72 12.05
N LEU A 42 -17.41 15.21 11.97
CA LEU A 42 -18.41 15.73 11.07
C LEU A 42 -19.26 16.72 11.86
N PRO A 43 -19.28 18.00 11.44
CA PRO A 43 -20.19 18.97 12.04
C PRO A 43 -21.62 18.38 11.99
N ASN A 44 -22.23 18.22 13.16
CA ASN A 44 -23.59 17.69 13.40
C ASN A 44 -23.79 16.16 13.38
N GLN A 45 -22.75 15.32 13.20
CA GLN A 45 -22.89 13.84 13.26
C GLN A 45 -21.95 13.14 14.26
N GLY A 46 -21.01 13.87 14.89
CA GLY A 46 -20.04 13.28 15.80
C GLY A 46 -18.87 12.64 15.07
N TYR A 47 -18.14 11.74 15.75
CA TYR A 47 -17.14 10.88 15.11
C TYR A 47 -17.87 9.74 14.40
N GLY A 48 -17.53 9.47 13.14
CA GLY A 48 -18.05 8.29 12.46
C GLY A 48 -17.56 7.01 13.14
N ASP A 49 -18.37 5.95 13.11
CA ASP A 49 -17.91 4.61 13.48
C ASP A 49 -16.76 4.25 12.53
N GLY A 50 -15.54 4.16 13.05
CA GLY A 50 -14.36 3.90 12.24
C GLY A 50 -14.40 2.49 11.66
N ASN A 51 -14.41 2.37 10.34
CA ASN A 51 -14.33 1.06 9.69
C ASN A 51 -12.93 0.45 9.92
N PRO A 52 -12.84 -0.79 10.42
CA PRO A 52 -11.57 -1.47 10.55
C PRO A 52 -11.01 -1.76 9.16
N PHE A 53 -9.71 -1.69 9.02
CA PHE A 53 -9.02 -2.10 7.80
C PHE A 53 -7.89 -3.05 8.16
N MET A 54 -7.67 -4.03 7.29
CA MET A 54 -6.67 -5.07 7.48
C MET A 54 -6.12 -5.53 6.14
N GLU A 55 -4.86 -5.92 6.12
CA GLU A 55 -4.14 -6.28 4.91
C GLU A 55 -3.11 -7.37 5.21
N MET A 56 -2.93 -8.27 4.24
CA MET A 56 -1.92 -9.32 4.32
C MET A 56 -0.52 -8.71 4.23
N ILE A 57 0.39 -9.14 5.10
CA ILE A 57 1.79 -8.71 5.09
C ILE A 57 2.66 -9.81 4.50
N LEU A 58 3.53 -9.43 3.56
CA LEU A 58 4.50 -10.35 2.96
C LEU A 58 5.59 -10.72 3.96
N PRO A 59 6.10 -11.98 3.91
CA PRO A 59 7.27 -12.35 4.68
C PRO A 59 8.51 -11.58 4.18
N THR A 60 9.49 -11.38 5.06
CA THR A 60 10.65 -10.49 4.81
C THR A 60 11.56 -10.93 3.67
N ASP A 61 11.55 -12.22 3.33
CA ASP A 61 12.28 -12.82 2.21
C ASP A 61 11.59 -12.63 0.85
N GLN A 62 10.31 -12.22 0.86
CA GLN A 62 9.54 -11.81 -0.31
C GLN A 62 9.34 -10.31 -0.36
N LEU A 63 10.28 -9.53 0.19
CA LEU A 63 10.31 -8.07 0.03
C LEU A 63 11.28 -7.69 -1.08
N ASP A 64 11.22 -6.43 -1.49
CA ASP A 64 12.05 -5.85 -2.55
C ASP A 64 12.66 -4.55 -2.03
N SER A 65 13.56 -3.96 -2.82
CA SER A 65 14.13 -2.64 -2.58
C SER A 65 13.64 -1.61 -3.59
N LEU A 66 12.74 -1.99 -4.49
CA LEU A 66 12.28 -1.19 -5.62
C LEU A 66 10.76 -1.23 -5.76
N TYR A 67 10.10 -0.07 -5.68
CA TYR A 67 8.64 0.03 -5.70
C TYR A 67 8.14 1.15 -6.61
N VAL A 68 7.02 0.90 -7.28
CA VAL A 68 6.24 1.89 -8.02
C VAL A 68 4.86 1.95 -7.38
N ILE A 69 4.44 3.15 -6.99
CA ILE A 69 3.16 3.40 -6.35
C ILE A 69 2.29 4.15 -7.35
N PRO A 70 1.24 3.53 -7.90
CA PRO A 70 0.38 4.17 -8.88
C PRO A 70 -0.51 5.24 -8.22
N ASP A 71 -1.02 6.17 -9.03
CA ASP A 71 -2.05 7.12 -8.58
C ASP A 71 -3.33 6.36 -8.20
N ILE A 72 -3.85 6.62 -7.01
CA ILE A 72 -5.09 6.02 -6.51
C ILE A 72 -6.22 6.99 -6.81
N ALA A 73 -6.89 6.74 -7.94
CA ALA A 73 -7.98 7.59 -8.41
C ALA A 73 -9.07 7.78 -7.33
N LYS A 74 -9.75 8.93 -7.39
CA LYS A 74 -10.80 9.38 -6.44
C LYS A 74 -10.30 9.86 -5.06
N TYR A 75 -9.04 9.64 -4.67
CA TYR A 75 -8.46 10.19 -3.45
C TYR A 75 -7.66 11.47 -3.71
N GLN A 76 -7.74 12.46 -2.81
CA GLN A 76 -6.99 13.71 -2.99
C GLN A 76 -5.50 13.53 -2.67
N TRP A 77 -5.20 12.66 -1.70
CA TRP A 77 -3.85 12.28 -1.33
C TRP A 77 -3.86 10.95 -0.58
N SER A 78 -2.70 10.39 -0.34
CA SER A 78 -2.49 9.16 0.42
C SER A 78 -1.22 9.32 1.26
N THR A 79 -1.16 8.58 2.36
CA THR A 79 0.10 8.39 3.09
C THR A 79 0.75 7.10 2.61
N VAL A 80 1.99 7.22 2.16
CA VAL A 80 2.86 6.07 1.85
C VAL A 80 3.77 5.87 3.05
N ARG A 81 3.60 4.77 3.75
CA ARG A 81 4.50 4.34 4.82
C ARG A 81 5.57 3.43 4.26
N VAL A 82 6.82 3.75 4.55
CA VAL A 82 7.97 2.89 4.29
C VAL A 82 8.50 2.38 5.62
N LEU A 83 8.45 1.07 5.83
CA LEU A 83 9.00 0.40 6.99
C LEU A 83 10.26 -0.37 6.61
N SER A 84 11.34 -0.17 7.36
CA SER A 84 12.62 -0.84 7.14
C SER A 84 12.71 -2.15 7.91
N VAL A 85 13.25 -3.20 7.27
CA VAL A 85 13.60 -4.45 7.96
C VAL A 85 14.97 -4.31 8.63
N ASN A 86 15.96 -3.89 7.83
CA ASN A 86 17.33 -3.61 8.23
C ASN A 86 17.64 -2.11 8.10
N ALA A 87 18.84 -1.72 8.52
CA ALA A 87 19.32 -0.35 8.28
C ALA A 87 19.38 -0.09 6.77
N THR A 88 18.71 0.96 6.30
CA THR A 88 18.55 1.20 4.85
C THR A 88 18.54 2.68 4.53
N SER A 89 19.06 3.03 3.35
CA SER A 89 18.92 4.35 2.76
C SER A 89 17.84 4.31 1.69
N ILE A 90 16.90 5.23 1.75
CA ILE A 90 15.75 5.33 0.87
C ILE A 90 15.84 6.60 0.06
N THR A 91 15.52 6.49 -1.22
CA THR A 91 15.21 7.59 -2.12
C THR A 91 13.74 7.49 -2.54
N PHE A 92 12.93 8.42 -2.06
CA PHE A 92 11.55 8.62 -2.51
C PHE A 92 11.55 9.66 -3.62
N ARG A 93 10.85 9.38 -4.73
CA ARG A 93 10.70 10.28 -5.87
C ARG A 93 9.23 10.39 -6.24
N ASN A 94 8.78 11.61 -6.50
CA ASN A 94 7.52 11.88 -7.18
C ASN A 94 7.77 12.96 -8.25
N ALA A 95 6.71 13.37 -8.95
CA ALA A 95 6.74 14.41 -9.99
C ALA A 95 7.51 15.69 -9.58
N SER A 96 7.33 16.13 -8.34
CA SER A 96 7.79 17.44 -7.87
C SER A 96 8.99 17.39 -6.94
N SER A 97 9.42 16.22 -6.47
CA SER A 97 10.42 16.11 -5.39
C SER A 97 11.21 14.81 -5.39
N VAL A 98 12.44 14.91 -4.87
CA VAL A 98 13.32 13.79 -4.54
C VAL A 98 13.74 13.93 -3.09
N ILE A 99 13.39 12.96 -2.26
CA ILE A 99 13.69 12.95 -0.83
C ILE A 99 14.59 11.75 -0.52
N LYS A 100 15.68 12.01 0.20
CA LYS A 100 16.60 10.96 0.68
C LYS A 100 16.56 10.87 2.20
N LYS A 101 16.45 9.65 2.73
CA LYS A 101 16.37 9.36 4.16
C LYS A 101 17.15 8.08 4.49
N SER A 102 17.59 7.97 5.72
CA SER A 102 18.16 6.74 6.26
C SER A 102 17.31 6.30 7.44
N LEU A 103 16.99 5.00 7.48
CA LEU A 103 16.20 4.39 8.55
C LEU A 103 17.07 3.36 9.27
N ARG A 104 16.91 3.28 10.59
CA ARG A 104 17.43 2.18 11.40
C ARG A 104 16.50 0.97 11.30
N PRO A 105 16.95 -0.25 11.64
CA PRO A 105 16.09 -1.44 11.59
C PRO A 105 14.77 -1.23 12.34
N ARG A 106 13.66 -1.54 11.67
CA ARG A 106 12.28 -1.43 12.18
C ARG A 106 11.77 0.01 12.36
N GLU A 107 12.51 1.02 11.90
CA GLU A 107 11.98 2.37 11.78
C GLU A 107 11.12 2.50 10.52
N HIS A 108 10.12 3.37 10.61
CA HIS A 108 9.29 3.74 9.48
C HIS A 108 9.33 5.25 9.23
N ILE A 109 8.93 5.64 8.03
CA ILE A 109 8.71 7.03 7.65
C ILE A 109 7.52 7.12 6.71
N ASP A 110 6.79 8.23 6.81
CA ASP A 110 5.60 8.50 6.02
C ASP A 110 5.89 9.60 4.99
N PHE A 111 5.43 9.38 3.76
CA PHE A 111 5.46 10.33 2.67
C PHE A 111 4.04 10.65 2.20
N GLN A 112 3.80 11.90 1.83
CA GLN A 112 2.56 12.26 1.15
C GLN A 112 2.63 11.87 -0.33
N HIS A 113 1.56 11.27 -0.83
CA HIS A 113 1.42 10.78 -2.19
C HIS A 113 0.13 11.32 -2.83
N GLN A 114 0.23 11.90 -4.03
CA GLN A 114 -0.91 12.45 -4.79
C GLN A 114 -0.89 12.05 -6.27
N LYS A 115 0.26 11.56 -6.71
CA LYS A 115 0.61 11.21 -8.08
C LYS A 115 1.63 10.09 -8.00
N ILE A 116 1.82 9.40 -9.12
CA ILE A 116 2.79 8.31 -9.25
C ILE A 116 4.09 8.61 -8.51
N SER A 117 4.50 7.67 -7.68
CA SER A 117 5.69 7.79 -6.85
C SER A 117 6.55 6.55 -6.97
N TYR A 118 7.83 6.70 -6.70
CA TYR A 118 8.85 5.68 -6.86
C TYR A 118 9.73 5.65 -5.63
N ILE A 119 10.06 4.45 -5.18
CA ILE A 119 10.92 4.23 -4.03
C ILE A 119 12.04 3.29 -4.42
N GLN A 120 13.26 3.70 -4.10
CA GLN A 120 14.44 2.85 -4.17
C GLN A 120 15.13 2.85 -2.80
N ALA A 121 15.43 1.67 -2.30
CA ALA A 121 16.12 1.45 -1.03
C ALA A 121 17.43 0.69 -1.24
N SER A 122 18.33 0.72 -0.25
CA SER A 122 19.58 -0.05 -0.26
C SER A 122 19.44 -1.46 0.33
N ASP A 123 18.28 -1.78 0.91
CA ASP A 123 17.90 -3.06 1.52
C ASP A 123 16.38 -3.21 1.39
N ASN A 124 15.86 -4.39 1.69
CA ASN A 124 14.45 -4.74 1.62
C ASN A 124 13.60 -3.88 2.58
N ILE A 125 12.46 -3.42 2.10
CA ILE A 125 11.50 -2.58 2.82
C ILE A 125 10.08 -3.10 2.64
N ILE A 126 9.17 -2.63 3.49
CA ILE A 126 7.73 -2.79 3.30
C ILE A 126 7.17 -1.43 2.89
N VAL A 127 6.35 -1.41 1.84
CA VAL A 127 5.66 -0.21 1.37
C VAL A 127 4.16 -0.42 1.52
N THR A 128 3.52 0.46 2.27
CA THR A 128 2.09 0.42 2.54
C THR A 128 1.45 1.76 2.21
N VAL A 129 0.28 1.74 1.59
CA VAL A 129 -0.47 2.96 1.26
C VAL A 129 -1.76 3.02 2.06
N TYR A 130 -2.00 4.19 2.64
CA TYR A 130 -3.21 4.56 3.35
C TYR A 130 -3.86 5.73 2.61
N PRO A 131 -4.84 5.48 1.74
CA PRO A 131 -5.57 6.53 1.03
C PRO A 131 -6.32 7.43 2.01
N GLN A 132 -6.28 8.74 1.78
CA GLN A 132 -6.89 9.73 2.66
C GLN A 132 -7.76 10.69 1.88
N TYR A 133 -8.90 11.00 2.46
CA TYR A 133 -9.77 12.12 2.10
C TYR A 133 -10.31 12.13 0.66
N VAL A 134 -11.61 12.39 0.54
CA VAL A 134 -12.30 12.58 -0.74
C VAL A 134 -12.89 13.98 -0.76
N LEU A 135 -12.85 14.61 -1.93
CA LEU A 135 -13.43 15.94 -2.16
C LEU A 135 -14.96 16.00 -1.98
N THR A 136 -15.67 14.87 -1.86
CA THR A 136 -17.15 14.83 -1.96
C THR A 136 -17.88 13.95 -0.94
N GLY A 137 -17.22 13.33 0.05
CA GLY A 137 -17.91 12.57 1.11
C GLY A 137 -17.25 11.25 1.52
N TYR A 138 -17.92 10.53 2.44
CA TYR A 138 -17.49 9.29 3.09
C TYR A 138 -17.00 8.22 2.09
N LEU A 139 -15.75 7.79 2.22
CA LEU A 139 -15.29 6.51 1.70
C LEU A 139 -14.70 5.67 2.84
N ASP A 140 -14.87 4.36 2.70
CA ASP A 140 -14.23 3.37 3.55
C ASP A 140 -12.72 3.51 3.41
N SER A 141 -12.08 3.65 4.55
CA SER A 141 -10.63 3.68 4.58
C SER A 141 -10.09 2.27 4.44
N PHE A 142 -8.99 2.14 3.71
CA PHE A 142 -8.33 0.86 3.52
C PHE A 142 -6.82 1.02 3.55
N MET A 143 -6.14 -0.11 3.60
CA MET A 143 -4.70 -0.24 3.53
C MET A 143 -4.38 -1.12 2.33
N MET A 144 -3.32 -0.79 1.60
CA MET A 144 -2.75 -1.67 0.58
C MET A 144 -1.27 -1.89 0.82
N THR A 145 -0.84 -3.14 0.76
CA THR A 145 0.60 -3.45 0.66
C THR A 145 1.00 -3.37 -0.82
N ILE A 146 2.00 -2.56 -1.13
CA ILE A 146 2.52 -2.43 -2.50
C ILE A 146 3.61 -3.48 -2.70
N HIS A 147 3.48 -4.28 -3.74
CA HIS A 147 4.47 -5.27 -4.13
C HIS A 147 5.68 -4.62 -4.80
N GLY A 148 6.85 -5.26 -4.63
CA GLY A 148 8.08 -4.86 -5.28
C GLY A 148 8.02 -5.05 -6.79
N VAL A 149 8.77 -4.24 -7.54
CA VAL A 149 8.82 -4.32 -9.01
C VAL A 149 9.29 -5.69 -9.50
N ASN A 150 10.16 -6.36 -8.76
CA ASN A 150 10.69 -7.68 -9.11
C ASN A 150 9.75 -8.83 -8.71
N GLN A 151 8.57 -8.52 -8.14
CA GLN A 151 7.56 -9.51 -7.73
C GLN A 151 6.42 -9.65 -8.73
N PHE A 152 6.34 -8.77 -9.74
CA PHE A 152 5.29 -8.84 -10.74
C PHE A 152 5.52 -10.01 -11.69
N LEU A 153 4.44 -10.76 -11.93
CA LEU A 153 4.39 -11.80 -12.95
C LEU A 153 4.19 -11.16 -14.34
N ALA A 154 4.61 -11.87 -15.39
CA ALA A 154 4.34 -11.47 -16.77
C ALA A 154 2.83 -11.48 -17.11
N GLU A 155 2.05 -12.23 -16.34
CA GLU A 155 0.60 -12.37 -16.47
C GLU A 155 -0.02 -12.34 -15.06
N CYS A 156 -1.07 -11.54 -14.89
CA CYS A 156 -1.81 -11.44 -13.63
C CYS A 156 -3.30 -11.61 -13.93
N HIS A 157 -3.96 -12.47 -13.16
CA HIS A 157 -5.40 -12.65 -13.18
C HIS A 157 -5.98 -12.18 -11.86
N PHE A 158 -6.92 -11.25 -11.89
CA PHE A 158 -7.66 -10.79 -10.71
C PHE A 158 -9.15 -11.09 -10.90
N ALA A 159 -9.77 -11.65 -9.86
CA ALA A 159 -11.20 -11.85 -9.86
C ALA A 159 -11.91 -10.54 -9.53
N VAL A 160 -12.77 -10.06 -10.42
CA VAL A 160 -13.63 -8.91 -10.13
C VAL A 160 -14.90 -9.43 -9.46
N PRO A 161 -15.16 -9.11 -8.17
CA PRO A 161 -16.35 -9.58 -7.50
C PRO A 161 -17.60 -9.00 -8.16
N SER A 162 -18.60 -9.84 -8.40
CA SER A 162 -19.90 -9.42 -8.95
C SER A 162 -20.74 -8.74 -7.87
N MET A 163 -20.40 -7.49 -7.56
CA MET A 163 -21.09 -6.66 -6.58
C MET A 163 -21.49 -5.33 -7.21
N SER A 164 -22.38 -4.59 -6.56
CA SER A 164 -22.91 -3.29 -7.04
C SER A 164 -21.93 -2.12 -6.85
N PHE A 165 -20.63 -2.33 -7.07
CA PHE A 165 -19.61 -1.30 -6.91
C PHE A 165 -18.89 -1.02 -8.23
N ASP A 166 -18.50 0.24 -8.43
CA ASP A 166 -17.56 0.60 -9.50
C ASP A 166 -16.19 -0.01 -9.19
N SER A 167 -15.71 -0.88 -10.09
CA SER A 167 -14.35 -1.42 -10.02
C SER A 167 -13.39 -0.53 -10.82
N TYR A 168 -12.16 -0.36 -10.32
CA TYR A 168 -11.11 0.39 -11.01
C TYR A 168 -9.77 -0.34 -10.88
N ILE A 169 -8.88 -0.09 -11.84
CA ILE A 169 -7.51 -0.61 -11.85
C ILE A 169 -6.60 0.58 -12.16
N SER A 170 -5.55 0.75 -11.36
CA SER A 170 -4.48 1.70 -11.64
C SER A 170 -3.24 0.96 -12.10
N ILE A 171 -2.69 1.37 -13.25
CA ILE A 171 -1.56 0.69 -13.90
C ILE A 171 -0.48 1.72 -14.16
N ALA A 172 0.73 1.41 -13.69
CA ALA A 172 1.93 2.22 -13.93
C ALA A 172 2.86 1.48 -14.88
N VAL A 173 3.16 2.09 -16.02
CA VAL A 173 4.09 1.56 -17.03
C VAL A 173 5.12 2.62 -17.40
N ARG A 174 6.23 2.20 -18.02
CA ARG A 174 7.15 3.17 -18.64
C ARG A 174 6.42 3.89 -19.76
N SER A 175 6.68 5.19 -19.91
CA SER A 175 6.06 6.00 -20.96
C SER A 175 6.31 5.46 -22.37
N SER A 176 7.45 4.78 -22.60
CA SER A 176 7.79 4.11 -23.86
C SER A 176 6.87 2.94 -24.20
N ASP A 177 6.23 2.34 -23.21
CA ASP A 177 5.52 1.06 -23.35
C ASP A 177 4.00 1.26 -23.49
N ILE A 178 3.53 2.52 -23.39
CA ILE A 178 2.12 2.90 -23.48
C ILE A 178 1.45 2.37 -24.76
N GLY A 179 2.18 2.34 -25.88
CA GLY A 179 1.65 1.87 -27.17
C GLY A 179 1.24 0.39 -27.17
N GLY A 180 1.75 -0.42 -26.23
CA GLY A 180 1.37 -1.82 -26.08
C GLY A 180 0.14 -2.05 -25.20
N PHE A 181 -0.45 -0.99 -24.63
CA PHE A 181 -1.54 -1.11 -23.66
C PHE A 181 -2.90 -1.18 -24.36
N ILE A 182 -3.46 -2.39 -24.44
CA ILE A 182 -4.75 -2.70 -25.09
C ILE A 182 -5.77 -3.19 -24.06
N LEU A 183 -7.04 -2.85 -24.27
CA LEU A 183 -8.20 -3.39 -23.55
C LEU A 183 -9.18 -3.93 -24.60
N ASP A 184 -9.53 -5.21 -24.51
CA ASP A 184 -10.44 -5.88 -25.45
C ASP A 184 -10.08 -5.62 -26.92
N ASP A 185 -8.81 -5.86 -27.28
CA ASP A 185 -8.23 -5.62 -28.61
C ASP A 185 -8.25 -4.16 -29.10
N HIS A 186 -8.56 -3.20 -28.22
CA HIS A 186 -8.59 -1.79 -28.52
C HIS A 186 -7.50 -1.02 -27.75
N PRO A 187 -6.74 -0.12 -28.42
CA PRO A 187 -5.84 0.78 -27.72
C PRO A 187 -6.59 1.64 -26.71
N LEU A 188 -6.06 1.74 -25.49
CA LEU A 188 -6.69 2.56 -24.46
C LEU A 188 -6.48 4.05 -24.74
N ARG A 189 -7.57 4.83 -24.69
CA ARG A 189 -7.49 6.31 -24.65
C ARG A 189 -7.09 6.77 -23.25
N LEU A 190 -5.79 6.82 -23.00
CA LEU A 190 -5.24 7.12 -21.68
C LEU A 190 -5.24 8.63 -21.39
N LYS A 191 -5.60 9.01 -20.15
CA LYS A 191 -5.17 10.27 -19.55
C LYS A 191 -3.78 10.05 -18.98
N ILE A 192 -2.77 10.58 -19.66
CA ILE A 192 -1.38 10.54 -19.21
C ILE A 192 -1.25 11.48 -18.01
N PHE A 193 -0.81 10.95 -16.87
CA PHE A 193 -0.29 11.75 -15.77
C PHE A 193 1.24 11.62 -15.83
N SER A 194 1.90 12.56 -16.51
CA SER A 194 3.36 12.64 -16.48
C SER A 194 3.80 13.15 -15.10
N ALA A 195 4.89 12.57 -14.60
CA ALA A 195 5.68 13.14 -13.52
C ALA A 195 6.36 14.42 -13.99
#